data_AF-A0A735JXN9-F1
#
_entry.id   AF-A0A735JXN9-F1
#
_cell.length_a   1.000
_cell.length_b   1.000
_cell.length_c   1.000
_cell.angle_alpha   90.00
_cell.angle_beta   90.00
_cell.angle_gamma   90.00
#
_symmetry.space_group_name_H-M   'P 1'
#
loop_
_entity.id
_entity.type
_entity.pdbx_description
1 polymer ?
#
loop_
_entity_poly.entity_id
_entity_poly.type
_entity_poly.pdbx_seq_one_letter_code
_entity_poly.pdbx_strand_id
1 'polypeptide(L)'
;MFLTLTVRNCAIGELGETLSRMNMAFQRLKDRKEFRPVQGWIRTTEVTRGSDGSAHPHFHTLMMVPPSMFTRDYVKHARWVELWRECLRVDYDPNVDVRAVKPRKLKDGESLACATAELVRGAVAETLKYSTKPADMVADPEWFLELTRQTHKRRFVATGGALKDVLKLDQETDADMVIGDDISEGDDDGSRIAFEWKTEVRKYRRSPTK
;
A
#
# COMPACT_ATOMS: atom_id res chain seq x y z
N MET A 1 11.74 -8.09 -6.95
CA MET A 1 11.77 -8.54 -5.54
C MET A 1 10.65 -7.82 -4.79
N PHE A 2 10.00 -8.48 -3.85
CA PHE A 2 8.94 -7.90 -3.02
C PHE A 2 9.40 -7.87 -1.57
N LEU A 3 9.17 -6.74 -0.88
CA LEU A 3 9.58 -6.50 0.49
C LEU A 3 8.43 -5.86 1.26
N THR A 4 7.98 -6.51 2.32
CA THR A 4 7.00 -5.97 3.28
C THR A 4 7.73 -5.50 4.53
N LEU A 5 7.48 -4.25 4.94
CA LEU A 5 8.08 -3.63 6.12
C LEU A 5 6.99 -3.25 7.11
N THR A 6 7.06 -3.77 8.34
CA THR A 6 6.06 -3.52 9.38
C THR A 6 6.63 -2.71 10.54
N VAL A 7 5.76 -2.25 11.43
CA VAL A 7 6.11 -1.65 12.73
C VAL A 7 5.20 -2.28 13.77
N ARG A 8 5.53 -2.18 15.06
CA ARG A 8 4.56 -2.52 16.11
C ARG A 8 3.27 -1.73 15.90
N ASN A 9 2.16 -2.40 16.16
CA ASN A 9 0.83 -1.81 16.08
C ASN A 9 0.76 -0.56 16.95
N CYS A 10 0.02 0.43 16.50
CA CYS A 10 -0.15 1.71 17.20
C CYS A 10 -1.63 1.97 17.47
N ALA A 11 -1.92 2.85 18.42
CA ALA A 11 -3.27 3.36 18.57
C ALA A 11 -3.67 4.11 17.29
N ILE A 12 -4.94 4.05 16.89
CA ILE A 12 -5.39 4.68 15.65
C ILE A 12 -5.11 6.20 15.65
N GLY A 13 -5.23 6.88 16.79
CA GLY A 13 -4.88 8.30 16.95
C GLY A 13 -3.39 8.64 16.80
N GLU A 14 -2.50 7.65 16.83
CA GLU A 14 -1.04 7.80 16.65
C GLU A 14 -0.58 7.38 15.24
N LEU A 15 -1.50 6.92 14.40
CA LEU A 15 -1.19 6.36 13.08
C LEU A 15 -0.43 7.36 12.20
N GLY A 16 -0.85 8.63 12.17
CA GLY A 16 -0.22 9.65 11.36
C GLY A 16 1.25 9.88 11.74
N GLU A 17 1.56 9.94 13.03
CA GLU A 17 2.95 10.05 13.50
C GLU A 17 3.74 8.80 13.14
N THR A 18 3.17 7.62 13.36
CA THR A 18 3.78 6.33 13.02
C THR A 18 4.12 6.24 11.53
N LEU A 19 3.20 6.62 10.64
CA LEU A 19 3.44 6.70 9.20
C LEU A 19 4.55 7.70 8.85
N SER A 20 4.61 8.85 9.51
CA SER A 20 5.72 9.81 9.32
C SER A 20 7.06 9.19 9.71
N ARG A 21 7.14 8.49 10.85
CA ARG A 21 8.34 7.77 11.30
C ARG A 21 8.76 6.70 10.31
N MET A 22 7.82 5.88 9.84
CA MET A 22 8.07 4.85 8.82
C MET A 22 8.56 5.47 7.50
N ASN A 23 7.97 6.58 7.04
CA ASN A 23 8.44 7.26 5.82
C ASN A 23 9.88 7.74 5.95
N MET A 24 10.25 8.36 7.09
CA MET A 24 11.63 8.77 7.36
C MET A 24 12.58 7.57 7.42
N ALA A 25 12.15 6.46 8.00
CA ALA A 25 12.91 5.21 8.03
C ALA A 25 13.14 4.66 6.63
N PHE A 26 12.12 4.71 5.77
CA PHE A 26 12.25 4.29 4.37
C PHE A 26 13.21 5.18 3.58
N GLN A 27 13.25 6.50 3.84
CA GLN A 27 14.25 7.37 3.24
C GLN A 27 15.67 6.90 3.61
N ARG A 28 15.92 6.61 4.89
CA ARG A 28 17.20 6.06 5.36
C ARG A 28 17.51 4.68 4.77
N LEU A 29 16.50 3.82 4.61
CA LEU A 29 16.67 2.48 4.06
C LEU A 29 17.21 2.53 2.63
N LYS A 30 16.72 3.46 1.80
CA LYS A 30 17.19 3.64 0.43
C LYS A 30 18.66 4.04 0.31
N ASP A 31 19.20 4.65 1.35
CA ASP A 31 20.61 5.08 1.39
C ASP A 31 21.54 3.95 1.88
N ARG A 32 20.99 2.79 2.27
CA ARG A 32 21.78 1.63 2.72
C ARG A 32 22.45 0.92 1.54
N LYS A 33 23.62 0.33 1.79
CA LYS A 33 24.40 -0.40 0.78
C LYS A 33 23.60 -1.56 0.15
N GLU A 34 22.73 -2.21 0.93
CA GLU A 34 21.88 -3.31 0.49
C GLU A 34 20.76 -2.86 -0.45
N PHE A 35 20.36 -1.57 -0.37
CA PHE A 35 19.37 -0.98 -1.26
C PHE A 35 20.01 -0.36 -2.51
N ARG A 36 21.32 -0.06 -2.49
CA ARG A 36 22.04 0.55 -3.63
C ARG A 36 21.86 -0.16 -4.99
N PRO A 37 21.76 -1.50 -5.08
CA PRO A 37 21.54 -2.18 -6.35
C PRO A 37 20.09 -2.04 -6.88
N VAL A 38 19.15 -1.55 -6.09
CA VAL A 38 17.74 -1.37 -6.50
C VAL A 38 17.66 -0.26 -7.55
N GLN A 39 17.30 -0.64 -8.77
CA GLN A 39 17.24 0.27 -9.92
C GLN A 39 15.97 1.12 -9.93
N GLY A 40 14.89 0.60 -9.35
CA GLY A 40 13.61 1.29 -9.23
C GLY A 40 12.69 0.58 -8.24
N TRP A 41 11.74 1.30 -7.66
CA TRP A 41 10.81 0.74 -6.69
C TRP A 41 9.47 1.45 -6.70
N ILE A 42 8.43 0.72 -6.29
CA ILE A 42 7.09 1.21 -5.97
C ILE A 42 6.80 0.76 -4.55
N ARG A 43 6.38 1.68 -3.68
CA ARG A 43 6.01 1.44 -2.29
C ARG A 43 4.58 1.89 -2.08
N THR A 44 3.76 1.05 -1.51
CA THR A 44 2.44 1.43 -0.99
C THR A 44 2.41 1.36 0.52
N THR A 45 1.42 2.04 1.09
CA THR A 45 1.09 2.00 2.51
C THR A 45 -0.24 1.28 2.65
N GLU A 46 -0.28 0.23 3.45
CA GLU A 46 -1.52 -0.44 3.84
C GLU A 46 -1.68 -0.29 5.36
N VAL A 47 -2.92 -0.12 5.81
CA VAL A 47 -3.27 -0.10 7.23
C VAL A 47 -4.39 -1.11 7.45
N THR A 48 -4.17 -2.09 8.31
CA THR A 48 -5.24 -3.02 8.73
C THR A 48 -5.64 -2.76 10.18
N ARG A 49 -6.87 -3.12 10.53
CA ARG A 49 -7.37 -3.02 11.92
C ARG A 49 -7.11 -4.33 12.67
N GLY A 50 -6.52 -4.23 13.86
CA GLY A 50 -6.42 -5.35 14.80
C GLY A 50 -7.76 -5.67 15.44
N SER A 51 -7.92 -6.90 15.94
CA SER A 51 -9.10 -7.27 16.73
C SER A 51 -9.24 -6.44 18.01
N ASP A 52 -8.13 -5.90 18.51
CA ASP A 52 -8.04 -4.98 19.66
C ASP A 52 -8.26 -3.50 19.29
N GLY A 53 -8.58 -3.19 18.03
CA GLY A 53 -8.76 -1.83 17.52
C GLY A 53 -7.45 -1.09 17.22
N SER A 54 -6.29 -1.72 17.41
CA SER A 54 -5.00 -1.13 17.02
C SER A 54 -4.87 -1.02 15.50
N ALA A 55 -4.09 -0.05 15.03
CA ALA A 55 -3.76 0.14 13.61
C ALA A 55 -2.44 -0.54 13.27
N HIS A 56 -2.42 -1.29 12.17
CA HIS A 56 -1.27 -2.11 11.75
C HIS A 56 -0.71 -1.57 10.42
N PRO A 57 0.02 -0.44 10.44
CA PRO A 57 0.59 0.11 9.22
C PRO A 57 1.77 -0.73 8.73
N HIS A 58 1.79 -0.99 7.43
CA HIS A 58 2.90 -1.68 6.78
C HIS A 58 3.12 -1.14 5.37
N PHE A 59 4.36 -1.28 4.89
CA PHE A 59 4.73 -0.92 3.53
C PHE A 59 4.95 -2.16 2.69
N HIS A 60 4.28 -2.22 1.54
CA HIS A 60 4.59 -3.17 0.49
C HIS A 60 5.47 -2.49 -0.56
N THR A 61 6.65 -3.04 -0.81
CA THR A 61 7.63 -2.47 -1.73
C THR A 61 7.97 -3.46 -2.83
N LEU A 62 7.57 -3.16 -4.05
CA LEU A 62 8.04 -3.84 -5.25
C LEU A 62 9.33 -3.19 -5.73
N MET A 63 10.40 -3.97 -5.82
CA MET A 63 11.73 -3.51 -6.20
C MET A 63 12.22 -4.18 -7.49
N MET A 64 12.68 -3.36 -8.43
CA MET A 64 13.43 -3.76 -9.61
C MET A 64 14.90 -3.90 -9.23
N VAL A 65 15.41 -5.12 -9.27
CA VAL A 65 16.76 -5.47 -8.80
C VAL A 65 17.49 -6.29 -9.86
N PRO A 66 18.83 -6.19 -9.94
CA PRO A 66 19.60 -7.03 -10.85
C PRO A 66 19.50 -8.52 -10.44
N PRO A 67 19.66 -9.46 -11.39
CA PRO A 67 19.62 -10.89 -11.10
C PRO A 67 20.61 -11.34 -10.01
N SER A 68 21.73 -10.62 -9.85
CA SER A 68 22.75 -10.92 -8.84
C SER A 68 22.23 -10.83 -7.40
N MET A 69 21.17 -10.06 -7.12
CA MET A 69 20.53 -10.01 -5.80
C MET A 69 19.81 -11.30 -5.42
N PHE A 70 19.62 -12.23 -6.36
CA PHE A 70 19.07 -13.56 -6.08
C PHE A 70 20.17 -14.64 -5.97
N THR A 71 21.44 -14.26 -6.12
CA THR A 71 22.60 -15.17 -6.05
C THR A 71 23.72 -14.56 -5.19
N ARG A 72 24.67 -13.86 -5.81
CA ARG A 72 25.90 -13.35 -5.17
C ARG A 72 25.61 -12.20 -4.20
N ASP A 73 24.75 -11.27 -4.58
CA ASP A 73 24.45 -10.04 -3.84
C ASP A 73 23.19 -10.24 -2.97
N TYR A 74 22.86 -11.49 -2.62
CA TYR A 74 21.67 -11.85 -1.87
C TYR A 74 21.71 -11.30 -0.44
N VAL A 75 20.65 -10.61 -0.06
CA VAL A 75 20.45 -10.06 1.29
C VAL A 75 19.52 -10.99 2.06
N LYS A 76 20.05 -11.62 3.10
CA LYS A 76 19.29 -12.54 3.96
C LYS A 76 18.15 -11.81 4.66
N HIS A 77 17.06 -12.53 4.94
CA HIS A 77 15.91 -12.02 5.70
C HIS A 77 16.32 -11.33 7.01
N ALA A 78 17.14 -11.98 7.84
CA ALA A 78 17.61 -11.40 9.11
C ALA A 78 18.31 -10.05 8.92
N ARG A 79 19.04 -9.87 7.80
CA ARG A 79 19.69 -8.61 7.48
C ARG A 79 18.69 -7.51 7.14
N TRP A 80 17.59 -7.83 6.46
CA TRP A 80 16.51 -6.88 6.22
C TRP A 80 15.81 -6.45 7.51
N VAL A 81 15.60 -7.38 8.45
CA VAL A 81 15.05 -7.08 9.78
C VAL A 81 15.95 -6.09 10.53
N GLU A 82 17.26 -6.38 10.60
CA GLU A 82 18.25 -5.49 11.23
C GLU A 82 18.25 -4.08 10.59
N LEU A 83 18.33 -4.02 9.26
CA LEU A 83 18.33 -2.75 8.53
C LEU A 83 17.08 -1.94 8.83
N TRP A 84 15.92 -2.59 8.79
CA TRP A 84 14.66 -1.93 9.02
C TRP A 84 14.52 -1.43 10.46
N ARG A 85 14.93 -2.23 11.45
CA ARG A 85 15.03 -1.80 12.85
C ARG A 85 15.91 -0.57 13.01
N GLU A 86 17.13 -0.61 12.48
CA GLU A 86 18.08 0.51 12.57
C GLU A 86 17.55 1.77 11.87
N CYS A 87 16.90 1.60 10.71
CA CYS A 87 16.28 2.68 9.98
C CYS A 87 15.05 3.23 10.72
N LEU A 88 14.25 2.40 11.37
CA LEU A 88 13.14 2.83 12.23
C LEU A 88 13.61 3.48 13.53
N ARG A 89 14.83 3.15 13.99
CA ARG A 89 15.40 3.55 15.28
C ARG A 89 14.58 3.03 16.45
N VAL A 90 14.25 1.74 16.41
CA VAL A 90 13.51 1.04 17.47
C VAL A 90 14.40 -0.03 18.12
N ASP A 91 14.03 -0.43 19.32
CA ASP A 91 14.75 -1.38 20.18
C ASP A 91 14.26 -2.84 20.04
N TYR A 92 13.36 -3.09 19.10
CA TYR A 92 12.79 -4.40 18.79
C TYR A 92 12.99 -4.78 17.34
N ASP A 93 12.92 -6.07 17.03
CA ASP A 93 12.99 -6.58 15.67
C ASP A 93 11.59 -6.55 15.02
N PRO A 94 11.33 -5.71 14.00
CA PRO A 94 10.04 -5.67 13.33
C PRO A 94 9.87 -6.87 12.40
N ASN A 95 8.62 -7.22 12.09
CA ASN A 95 8.36 -8.26 11.10
C ASN A 95 8.64 -7.73 9.68
N VAL A 96 9.33 -8.54 8.88
CA VAL A 96 9.67 -8.24 7.49
C VAL A 96 9.39 -9.48 6.66
N ASP A 97 8.80 -9.31 5.48
CA ASP A 97 8.70 -10.36 4.48
C ASP A 97 9.53 -9.97 3.25
N VAL A 98 10.33 -10.90 2.73
CA VAL A 98 11.12 -10.68 1.51
C VAL A 98 11.02 -11.90 0.60
N ARG A 99 10.55 -11.68 -0.63
CA ARG A 99 10.31 -12.75 -1.59
C ARG A 99 10.69 -12.36 -3.02
N ALA A 100 11.16 -13.33 -3.78
CA ALA A 100 11.32 -13.17 -5.22
C ALA A 100 9.94 -13.20 -5.88
N VAL A 101 9.66 -12.24 -6.77
CA VAL A 101 8.46 -12.27 -7.59
C VAL A 101 8.75 -13.25 -8.72
N LYS A 102 8.02 -14.36 -8.76
CA LYS A 102 8.26 -15.41 -9.75
C LYS A 102 7.76 -14.93 -11.13
N PRO A 103 8.59 -15.02 -12.19
CA PRO A 103 8.09 -14.83 -13.53
C PRO A 103 7.03 -15.88 -13.86
N ARG A 104 5.93 -15.46 -14.50
CA ARG A 104 4.91 -16.38 -15.02
C ARG A 104 5.48 -17.02 -16.28
N LYS A 105 5.11 -18.27 -16.55
CA LYS A 105 5.40 -18.91 -17.84
C LYS A 105 4.75 -18.08 -18.95
N LEU A 106 5.54 -17.71 -19.96
CA LEU A 106 5.04 -17.08 -21.18
C LEU A 106 3.93 -17.95 -21.77
N LYS A 107 2.81 -17.35 -22.16
CA LYS A 107 1.87 -17.99 -23.08
C LYS A 107 2.46 -17.93 -24.49
N ASP A 108 2.15 -18.91 -25.34
CA ASP A 108 2.64 -18.91 -26.72
C ASP A 108 2.23 -17.62 -27.44
N GLY A 109 3.23 -16.95 -28.05
CA GLY A 109 3.05 -15.67 -28.75
C GLY A 109 3.16 -14.41 -27.86
N GLU A 110 3.29 -14.55 -26.54
CA GLU A 110 3.43 -13.41 -25.61
C GLU A 110 4.89 -12.93 -25.54
N SER A 111 5.14 -11.63 -25.76
CA SER A 111 6.48 -11.09 -25.62
C SER A 111 6.90 -11.05 -24.14
N LEU A 112 8.20 -11.24 -23.87
CA LEU A 112 8.76 -11.13 -22.52
C LEU A 112 8.45 -9.77 -21.87
N ALA A 113 8.38 -8.71 -22.69
CA ALA A 113 8.03 -7.36 -22.24
C ALA A 113 6.56 -7.25 -21.80
N CYS A 114 5.62 -7.84 -22.55
CA CYS A 114 4.21 -7.88 -22.15
C CYS A 114 4.01 -8.70 -20.87
N ALA A 115 4.60 -9.90 -20.79
CA ALA A 115 4.50 -10.74 -19.61
C ALA A 115 5.10 -10.07 -18.36
N THR A 116 6.20 -9.34 -18.52
CA THR A 116 6.82 -8.55 -17.44
C THR A 116 5.92 -7.37 -17.05
N ALA A 117 5.32 -6.67 -18.01
CA ALA A 117 4.40 -5.57 -17.76
C ALA A 117 3.14 -6.03 -17.01
N GLU A 118 2.54 -7.17 -17.37
CA GLU A 118 1.42 -7.75 -16.63
C GLU A 118 1.81 -8.21 -15.23
N LEU A 119 3.00 -8.79 -15.05
CA LEU A 119 3.51 -9.18 -13.74
C LEU A 119 3.76 -7.98 -12.84
N VAL A 120 4.34 -6.93 -13.40
CA VAL A 120 4.49 -5.65 -12.72
C VAL A 120 3.11 -5.09 -12.40
N ARG A 121 2.14 -5.10 -13.34
CA ARG A 121 0.75 -4.68 -13.07
C ARG A 121 0.09 -5.51 -11.98
N GLY A 122 0.27 -6.84 -11.95
CA GLY A 122 -0.30 -7.73 -10.95
C GLY A 122 0.33 -7.56 -9.58
N ALA A 123 1.66 -7.45 -9.51
CA ALA A 123 2.37 -7.16 -8.27
C ALA A 123 2.07 -5.73 -7.79
N VAL A 124 1.96 -4.76 -8.69
CA VAL A 124 1.52 -3.39 -8.40
C VAL A 124 0.07 -3.40 -7.93
N ALA A 125 -0.83 -4.16 -8.56
CA ALA A 125 -2.22 -4.30 -8.13
C ALA A 125 -2.32 -4.98 -6.77
N GLU A 126 -1.53 -6.02 -6.46
CA GLU A 126 -1.42 -6.61 -5.12
C GLU A 126 -0.92 -5.58 -4.10
N THR A 127 0.05 -4.76 -4.49
CA THR A 127 0.62 -3.69 -3.67
C THR A 127 -0.38 -2.53 -3.45
N LEU A 128 -1.22 -2.22 -4.45
CA LEU A 128 -2.22 -1.14 -4.43
C LEU A 128 -3.57 -1.56 -3.84
N LYS A 129 -3.75 -2.86 -3.54
CA LYS A 129 -5.09 -3.43 -3.40
C LYS A 129 -5.87 -2.93 -2.20
N TYR A 130 -5.24 -2.49 -1.11
CA TYR A 130 -5.97 -2.03 0.07
C TYR A 130 -5.21 -0.95 0.85
N SER A 131 -5.63 0.32 0.75
CA SER A 131 -5.28 1.30 1.79
C SER A 131 -5.90 0.89 3.13
N THR A 132 -7.05 0.20 3.07
CA THR A 132 -7.76 -0.51 4.15
C THR A 132 -8.68 -1.60 3.58
N LYS A 133 -8.86 -2.71 4.29
CA LYS A 133 -9.78 -3.77 3.87
C LYS A 133 -11.24 -3.29 4.01
N PRO A 134 -12.14 -3.58 3.05
CA PRO A 134 -13.55 -3.19 3.16
C PRO A 134 -14.25 -3.66 4.43
N ALA A 135 -13.88 -4.84 4.93
CA ALA A 135 -14.38 -5.35 6.21
C ALA A 135 -14.03 -4.43 7.40
N ASP A 136 -12.84 -3.83 7.40
CA ASP A 136 -12.40 -2.93 8.47
C ASP A 136 -13.16 -1.59 8.44
N MET A 137 -13.61 -1.17 7.25
CA MET A 137 -14.40 0.07 7.09
C MET A 137 -15.82 -0.05 7.65
N VAL A 138 -16.41 -1.25 7.59
CA VAL A 138 -17.79 -1.50 8.04
C VAL A 138 -17.83 -1.89 9.52
N ALA A 139 -16.76 -2.51 10.03
CA ALA A 139 -16.72 -3.04 11.40
C ALA A 139 -16.79 -1.95 12.49
N ASP A 140 -16.23 -0.76 12.24
CA ASP A 140 -16.13 0.30 13.24
C ASP A 140 -16.08 1.69 12.57
N PRO A 141 -17.24 2.38 12.49
CA PRO A 141 -17.33 3.69 11.86
C PRO A 141 -16.45 4.76 12.52
N GLU A 142 -16.27 4.73 13.84
CA GLU A 142 -15.44 5.72 14.55
C GLU A 142 -13.96 5.51 14.25
N TRP A 143 -13.52 4.26 14.26
CA TRP A 143 -12.16 3.90 13.87
C TRP A 143 -11.86 4.31 12.43
N PHE A 144 -12.81 4.09 11.50
CA PHE A 144 -12.66 4.49 10.09
C PHE A 144 -12.60 6.02 9.92
N LEU A 145 -13.38 6.78 10.67
CA LEU A 145 -13.30 8.25 10.66
C LEU A 145 -11.93 8.73 11.16
N GLU A 146 -11.40 8.12 12.23
CA GLU A 146 -10.09 8.49 12.75
C GLU A 146 -8.96 8.09 11.80
N LEU A 147 -9.04 6.90 11.20
CA LEU A 147 -8.15 6.50 10.11
C LEU A 147 -8.15 7.55 8.99
N THR A 148 -9.33 7.98 8.53
CA THR A 148 -9.45 8.99 7.47
C THR A 148 -8.80 10.31 7.89
N ARG A 149 -8.98 10.72 9.14
CA ARG A 149 -8.33 11.91 9.72
C ARG A 149 -6.81 11.80 9.72
N GLN A 150 -6.29 10.66 10.18
CA GLN A 150 -4.86 10.39 10.33
C GLN A 150 -4.13 10.24 9.00
N THR A 151 -4.86 9.78 7.98
CA THR A 151 -4.36 9.53 6.63
C THR A 151 -4.63 10.67 5.65
N HIS A 152 -5.43 11.66 6.05
CA HIS A 152 -5.76 12.83 5.24
C HIS A 152 -4.51 13.56 4.75
N LYS A 153 -4.49 13.89 3.44
CA LYS A 153 -3.37 14.52 2.71
C LYS A 153 -2.05 13.73 2.74
N ARG A 154 -2.06 12.45 3.10
CA ARG A 154 -0.89 11.59 3.00
C ARG A 154 -0.88 10.85 1.67
N ARG A 155 0.31 10.70 1.10
CA ARG A 155 0.51 9.93 -0.12
C ARG A 155 0.73 8.46 0.25
N PHE A 156 -0.19 7.60 -0.19
CA PHE A 156 -0.16 6.17 0.08
C PHE A 156 0.73 5.40 -0.89
N VAL A 157 1.03 5.98 -2.05
CA VAL A 157 1.90 5.39 -3.07
C VAL A 157 3.12 6.26 -3.31
N ALA A 158 4.31 5.67 -3.32
CA ALA A 158 5.54 6.36 -3.66
C ALA A 158 6.35 5.51 -4.64
N THR A 159 7.04 6.19 -5.56
CA THR A 159 7.88 5.56 -6.57
C THR A 159 9.28 6.15 -6.54
N GLY A 160 10.26 5.42 -7.07
CA GLY A 160 11.62 5.89 -7.18
C GLY A 160 12.48 5.12 -8.19
N GLY A 161 13.65 5.69 -8.50
CA GLY A 161 14.56 5.17 -9.53
C GLY A 161 13.89 5.12 -10.90
N ALA A 162 14.14 4.05 -11.66
CA ALA A 162 13.57 3.82 -12.98
C ALA A 162 12.04 3.75 -13.01
N LEU A 163 11.38 3.54 -11.86
CA LEU A 163 9.92 3.46 -11.74
C LEU A 163 9.28 4.77 -11.28
N LYS A 164 10.05 5.86 -11.12
CA LYS A 164 9.57 7.13 -10.57
C LYS A 164 8.34 7.69 -11.32
N ASP A 165 8.33 7.59 -12.64
CA ASP A 165 7.30 8.18 -13.49
C ASP A 165 6.22 7.18 -13.95
N VAL A 166 6.27 5.93 -13.47
CA VAL A 166 5.31 4.88 -13.86
C VAL A 166 3.89 5.18 -13.36
N LEU A 167 3.78 5.96 -12.28
CA LEU A 167 2.51 6.36 -11.69
C LEU A 167 2.31 7.88 -11.77
N LYS A 168 2.68 8.51 -12.90
CA LYS A 168 2.16 9.85 -13.22
C LYS A 168 0.65 9.74 -13.46
N LEU A 169 -0.11 9.78 -12.37
CA LEU A 169 -1.55 10.04 -12.31
C LEU A 169 -1.84 11.50 -12.68
N ASP A 170 -1.15 12.05 -13.68
CA ASP A 170 -1.47 13.38 -14.19
C ASP A 170 -2.58 13.19 -15.23
N GLN A 171 -3.78 13.61 -14.81
CA GLN A 171 -5.09 13.51 -15.48
C GLN A 171 -5.82 12.17 -15.27
N GLU A 172 -6.26 11.89 -14.04
CA GLU A 172 -7.65 11.44 -13.93
C GLU A 172 -8.50 12.67 -14.24
N THR A 173 -9.05 12.73 -15.45
CA THR A 173 -10.10 13.71 -15.74
C THR A 173 -11.38 13.25 -15.03
N ASP A 174 -12.32 14.16 -14.75
CA ASP A 174 -13.62 13.79 -14.17
C ASP A 174 -14.34 12.67 -14.97
N ALA A 175 -13.93 12.41 -16.21
CA ALA A 175 -14.38 11.28 -17.03
C ALA A 175 -13.90 9.90 -16.55
N ASP A 176 -12.74 9.78 -15.90
CA ASP A 176 -12.21 8.50 -15.37
C ASP A 176 -12.89 8.08 -14.06
N MET A 177 -13.56 9.02 -13.37
CA MET A 177 -14.43 8.73 -12.21
C MET A 177 -15.81 8.15 -12.61
N VAL A 178 -16.12 8.04 -13.90
CA VAL A 178 -17.33 7.36 -14.40
C VAL A 178 -16.96 5.91 -14.76
N ILE A 179 -16.57 5.11 -13.77
CA ILE A 179 -16.75 3.65 -13.88
C ILE A 179 -18.14 3.36 -13.30
N GLY A 180 -19.15 3.68 -14.10
CA GLY A 180 -20.51 3.22 -13.92
C GLY A 180 -20.91 2.53 -15.21
N ASP A 181 -20.57 1.24 -15.34
CA ASP A 181 -21.38 0.30 -16.12
C ASP A 181 -20.95 -1.18 -16.00
N ASP A 182 -19.81 -1.51 -15.36
CA ASP A 182 -19.56 -2.89 -14.90
C ASP A 182 -19.86 -3.02 -13.40
N ILE A 183 -21.14 -2.85 -13.07
CA ILE A 183 -21.70 -3.46 -11.87
C ILE A 183 -21.65 -4.96 -12.13
N SER A 184 -20.62 -5.63 -11.61
CA SER A 184 -20.72 -7.08 -11.41
C SER A 184 -22.01 -7.32 -10.64
N GLU A 185 -22.91 -8.13 -11.20
CA GLU A 185 -24.07 -8.70 -10.50
C GLU A 185 -23.56 -9.58 -9.33
N GLY A 186 -23.06 -8.93 -8.28
CA GLY A 186 -23.05 -9.49 -6.94
C GLY A 186 -24.40 -9.15 -6.32
N ASP A 187 -25.02 -10.10 -5.63
CA ASP A 187 -26.29 -9.93 -4.94
C ASP A 187 -26.26 -8.67 -4.05
N ASP A 188 -26.84 -7.58 -4.57
CA ASP A 188 -27.12 -6.33 -3.86
C ASP A 188 -28.19 -6.66 -2.81
N ASP A 189 -27.80 -6.70 -1.53
CA ASP A 189 -28.73 -6.95 -0.41
C ASP A 189 -29.72 -5.78 -0.19
N GLY A 190 -29.69 -4.77 -1.06
CA GLY A 190 -30.59 -3.63 -1.08
C GLY A 190 -30.32 -2.63 0.04
N SER A 191 -29.30 -2.85 0.89
CA SER A 191 -28.96 -1.96 1.99
C SER A 191 -28.15 -0.75 1.52
N ARG A 192 -28.80 0.16 0.78
CA ARG A 192 -28.17 1.42 0.37
C ARG A 192 -28.07 2.36 1.57
N ILE A 193 -26.86 2.80 1.88
CA ILE A 193 -26.62 3.84 2.90
C ILE A 193 -26.53 5.18 2.17
N ALA A 194 -27.63 5.91 2.09
CA ALA A 194 -27.65 7.25 1.52
C ALA A 194 -27.18 8.30 2.54
N PHE A 195 -26.42 9.29 2.09
CA PHE A 195 -26.07 10.49 2.85
C PHE A 195 -26.53 11.74 2.10
N GLU A 196 -27.15 12.68 2.82
CA GLU A 196 -27.64 13.94 2.30
C GLU A 196 -26.85 15.11 2.89
N TRP A 197 -26.45 16.06 2.05
CA TRP A 197 -25.84 17.30 2.49
C TRP A 197 -26.89 18.23 3.09
N LYS A 198 -26.81 18.48 4.41
CA LYS A 198 -27.69 19.46 5.05
C LYS A 198 -27.02 20.83 5.09
N THR A 199 -27.47 21.71 4.20
CA THR A 199 -26.93 23.06 3.99
C THR A 199 -26.91 23.91 5.27
N GLU A 200 -27.93 23.78 6.13
CA GLU A 200 -28.06 24.51 7.39
C GLU A 200 -26.94 24.19 8.40
N VAL A 201 -26.46 22.96 8.41
CA VAL A 201 -25.43 22.47 9.34
C VAL A 201 -24.10 22.19 8.66
N ARG A 202 -24.00 22.47 7.35
CA ARG A 202 -22.83 22.25 6.49
C ARG A 202 -22.14 20.90 6.73
N LYS A 203 -22.94 19.85 6.85
CA LYS A 203 -22.45 18.48 7.06
C LYS A 203 -23.36 17.46 6.40
N TYR A 204 -22.76 16.37 5.93
CA TYR A 204 -23.49 15.19 5.48
C TYR A 204 -24.17 14.51 6.68
N ARG A 205 -25.42 14.08 6.50
CA ARG A 205 -26.15 13.24 7.45
C ARG A 205 -26.72 12.03 6.73
N ARG A 206 -26.74 10.89 7.41
CA ARG A 206 -27.37 9.67 6.89
C ARG A 206 -28.85 9.93 6.63
N SER A 207 -29.29 9.64 5.41
CA SER A 207 -30.69 9.67 4.99
C SER A 207 -31.19 8.23 4.93
N PRO A 208 -32.18 7.84 5.75
CA PRO A 208 -32.66 6.46 5.82
C PRO A 208 -33.61 6.06 4.67
N THR A 209 -33.87 6.94 3.69
CA THR A 209 -34.98 6.80 2.73
C THR A 209 -34.57 6.71 1.25
N LYS A 210 -33.38 6.20 0.92
CA LYS A 210 -33.01 5.85 -0.46
C LYS A 210 -32.17 4.59 -0.54
#